data_AF-A0A7H1MLM2-F1
#
_entry.id   AF-A0A7H1MLM2-F1
#
_cell.length_a   1.000
_cell.length_b   1.000
_cell.length_c   1.000
_cell.angle_alpha   90.00
_cell.angle_beta   90.00
_cell.angle_gamma   90.00
#
_symmetry.space_group_name_H-M   'P 1'
#
loop_
_entity.id
_entity.type
_entity.pdbx_description
1 polymer ?
#
loop_
_entity_poly.entity_id
_entity_poly.type
_entity_poly.pdbx_seq_one_letter_code
_entity_poly.pdbx_strand_id
1 'polypeptide(L)'
;MEKEKQLQPFQFVQISQEVHHVISAYKSVNDSKVIGVLQLDLIKLLDEMEIKTEAVVEKLLEIILAKDCTHERADKALQGLKSLVQPFPEMDEKQIDKLFKKQKKVQYPSNWETDRYQQTYWGWDDYGNQKKYLIMPQNQRYIGLYGDMDPKPLNGLCAICHELSTVSMFSVKLKARGASGNYTKRGNLICRNGAECNARINDPQYLNRFVDYMTNH
;
A
#
# COMPACT_ATOMS: atom_id res chain seq x y z
N MET A 1 -15.62 -22.53 -11.78
CA MET A 1 -15.63 -21.11 -12.19
C MET A 1 -14.81 -20.40 -11.12
N GLU A 2 -13.60 -19.93 -11.45
CA GLU A 2 -12.83 -19.12 -10.48
C GLU A 2 -13.65 -17.88 -10.16
N LYS A 3 -13.79 -17.58 -8.86
CA LYS A 3 -14.50 -16.39 -8.41
C LYS A 3 -13.69 -15.18 -8.86
N GLU A 4 -14.33 -14.20 -9.50
CA GLU A 4 -13.66 -12.97 -9.90
C GLU A 4 -13.09 -12.28 -8.66
N LYS A 5 -11.83 -11.85 -8.73
CA LYS A 5 -11.15 -11.17 -7.62
C LYS A 5 -11.66 -9.73 -7.56
N GLN A 6 -12.31 -9.39 -6.46
CA GLN A 6 -13.07 -8.14 -6.30
C GLN A 6 -12.30 -7.06 -5.53
N LEU A 7 -11.24 -7.43 -4.81
CA LEU A 7 -10.48 -6.51 -3.97
C LEU A 7 -9.09 -6.20 -4.52
N GLN A 8 -8.66 -4.96 -4.36
CA GLN A 8 -7.28 -4.53 -4.51
C GLN A 8 -6.54 -4.63 -3.16
N PRO A 9 -5.19 -4.68 -3.15
CA PRO A 9 -4.42 -4.82 -1.91
C PRO A 9 -4.68 -3.72 -0.86
N PHE A 10 -4.88 -2.46 -1.28
CA PHE A 10 -5.22 -1.38 -0.35
C PHE A 10 -6.58 -1.58 0.32
N GLN A 11 -7.54 -2.22 -0.35
CA GLN A 11 -8.86 -2.50 0.22
C GLN A 11 -8.76 -3.59 1.29
N PHE A 12 -7.89 -4.59 1.09
CA PHE A 12 -7.57 -5.56 2.14
C PHE A 12 -6.96 -4.87 3.36
N VAL A 13 -6.03 -3.94 3.16
CA VAL A 13 -5.43 -3.13 4.24
C VAL A 13 -6.49 -2.31 4.96
N GLN A 14 -7.39 -1.65 4.21
CA GLN A 14 -8.50 -0.87 4.77
C GLN A 14 -9.41 -1.72 5.65
N ILE A 15 -9.86 -2.88 5.15
CA ILE A 15 -10.67 -3.81 5.94
C ILE A 15 -9.92 -4.26 7.20
N SER A 16 -8.65 -4.64 7.06
CA SER A 16 -7.83 -5.11 8.19
C SER A 16 -7.73 -4.06 9.30
N GLN A 17 -7.57 -2.79 8.93
CA GLN A 17 -7.53 -1.67 9.88
C GLN A 17 -8.87 -1.45 10.59
N GLU A 18 -10.00 -1.48 9.87
CA GLU A 18 -11.33 -1.36 10.48
C GLU A 18 -11.65 -2.53 11.42
N VAL A 19 -11.25 -3.73 11.04
CA VAL A 19 -11.32 -4.90 11.92
C VAL A 19 -10.53 -4.66 13.20
N HIS A 20 -9.27 -4.24 13.10
CA HIS A 20 -8.44 -3.93 14.26
C HIS A 20 -9.03 -2.80 15.12
N HIS A 21 -9.70 -1.83 14.51
CA HIS A 21 -10.37 -0.74 15.21
C HIS A 21 -11.54 -1.26 16.07
N VAL A 22 -12.41 -2.11 15.50
CA VAL A 22 -13.50 -2.77 16.24
C VAL A 22 -12.96 -3.61 17.41
N ILE A 23 -11.95 -4.45 17.16
CA ILE A 23 -11.36 -5.31 18.20
C ILE A 23 -10.71 -4.50 19.32
N SER A 24 -10.05 -3.39 18.98
CA SER A 24 -9.45 -2.49 19.98
C SER A 24 -10.53 -1.84 20.85
N ALA A 25 -11.64 -1.43 20.25
CA ALA A 25 -12.75 -0.80 20.95
C ALA A 25 -13.42 -1.74 21.97
N TYR A 26 -13.50 -3.06 21.73
CA TYR A 26 -14.02 -4.00 22.74
C TYR A 26 -13.26 -3.96 24.07
N LYS A 27 -11.99 -3.57 24.05
CA LYS A 27 -11.15 -3.50 25.27
C LYS A 27 -11.11 -2.10 25.88
N SER A 28 -11.19 -1.05 25.06
CA SER A 28 -10.97 0.33 25.51
C SER A 28 -12.24 1.16 25.68
N VAL A 29 -13.38 0.69 25.17
CA VAL A 29 -14.65 1.44 25.14
C VAL A 29 -15.73 0.72 25.95
N ASN A 30 -16.33 1.44 26.91
CA ASN A 30 -17.42 0.92 27.74
C ASN A 30 -18.82 1.13 27.13
N ASP A 31 -18.98 2.12 26.23
CA ASP A 31 -20.26 2.44 25.61
C ASP A 31 -20.58 1.48 24.46
N SER A 32 -21.64 0.68 24.64
CA SER A 32 -22.09 -0.29 23.64
C SER A 32 -22.61 0.35 22.35
N LYS A 33 -23.08 1.60 22.37
CA LYS A 33 -23.51 2.32 21.17
C LYS A 33 -22.32 2.69 20.31
N VAL A 34 -21.21 3.14 20.91
CA VAL A 34 -19.97 3.46 20.20
C VAL A 34 -19.41 2.21 19.51
N ILE A 35 -19.37 1.08 20.22
CA ILE A 35 -18.99 -0.22 19.62
C ILE A 35 -19.92 -0.57 18.45
N GLY A 36 -21.23 -0.39 18.62
CA GLY A 36 -22.21 -0.65 17.57
C GLY A 36 -21.99 0.20 16.31
N VAL A 37 -21.61 1.47 16.46
CA VAL A 37 -21.27 2.34 15.31
C VAL A 37 -20.06 1.80 14.56
N LEU A 38 -18.98 1.42 15.24
CA LEU A 38 -17.78 0.86 14.59
C LEU A 38 -18.08 -0.45 13.85
N GLN A 39 -18.94 -1.31 14.43
CA GLN A 39 -19.40 -2.53 13.76
C GLN A 39 -20.23 -2.21 12.50
N LEU A 40 -21.10 -1.21 12.57
CA LEU A 40 -21.89 -0.77 11.42
C LEU A 40 -21.02 -0.15 10.33
N ASP A 41 -20.00 0.61 10.68
CA ASP A 41 -19.04 1.19 9.73
C ASP A 41 -18.27 0.09 8.98
N LEU A 42 -17.79 -0.94 9.69
CA LEU A 42 -17.19 -2.12 9.06
C LEU A 42 -18.18 -2.83 8.12
N ILE A 43 -19.41 -3.07 8.57
CA ILE A 43 -20.43 -3.73 7.75
C ILE A 43 -20.74 -2.91 6.48
N LYS A 44 -20.82 -1.58 6.63
CA LYS A 44 -21.07 -0.66 5.51
C LYS A 44 -19.91 -0.67 4.52
N LEU A 45 -18.66 -0.65 5.01
CA LEU A 45 -17.48 -0.76 4.17
C LEU A 45 -17.50 -2.05 3.32
N LEU A 46 -17.82 -3.19 3.94
CA LEU A 46 -17.92 -4.47 3.24
C LEU A 46 -19.05 -4.51 2.21
N ASP A 47 -20.15 -3.78 2.47
CA ASP A 47 -21.29 -3.63 1.55
C ASP A 47 -20.93 -2.74 0.35
N GLU A 48 -20.27 -1.60 0.59
CA GLU A 48 -19.77 -0.68 -0.45
C GLU A 48 -18.73 -1.34 -1.36
N MET A 49 -17.96 -2.30 -0.84
CA MET A 49 -17.03 -3.13 -1.61
C MET A 49 -17.71 -4.32 -2.30
N GLU A 50 -19.03 -4.49 -2.15
CA GLU A 50 -19.85 -5.57 -2.75
C GLU A 50 -19.43 -7.00 -2.33
N ILE A 51 -18.68 -7.14 -1.24
CA ILE A 51 -18.19 -8.44 -0.74
C ILE A 51 -18.95 -8.95 0.49
N LYS A 52 -19.90 -8.18 1.04
CA LYS A 52 -20.57 -8.54 2.31
C LYS A 52 -21.22 -9.92 2.31
N THR A 53 -21.76 -10.36 1.17
CA THR A 53 -22.41 -11.68 0.99
C THR A 53 -21.44 -12.81 0.64
N GLU A 54 -20.13 -12.52 0.60
CA GLU A 54 -19.12 -13.53 0.38
C GLU A 54 -19.02 -14.45 1.60
N ALA A 55 -19.08 -15.76 1.40
CA ALA A 55 -19.02 -16.74 2.50
C ALA A 55 -17.78 -16.60 3.40
N VAL A 56 -16.67 -16.07 2.87
CA VAL A 56 -15.47 -15.77 3.66
C VAL A 56 -15.62 -14.52 4.53
N VAL A 57 -16.41 -13.54 4.07
CA VAL A 57 -16.75 -12.33 4.81
C VAL A 57 -17.79 -12.61 5.89
N GLU A 58 -18.77 -13.48 5.61
CA GLU A 58 -19.74 -13.93 6.63
C GLU A 58 -19.02 -14.58 7.82
N LYS A 59 -18.12 -15.53 7.56
CA LYS A 59 -17.28 -16.17 8.59
C LYS A 59 -16.41 -15.17 9.33
N LEU A 60 -15.86 -14.18 8.63
CA LEU A 60 -15.06 -13.11 9.22
C LEU A 60 -15.91 -12.30 10.22
N LEU A 61 -17.13 -11.91 9.83
CA LEU A 61 -18.05 -11.15 10.67
C LEU A 61 -18.52 -11.96 11.89
N GLU A 62 -18.82 -13.25 11.73
CA GLU A 62 -19.15 -14.14 12.87
C GLU A 62 -18.04 -14.13 13.94
N ILE A 63 -16.78 -14.12 13.53
CA ILE A 63 -15.63 -14.10 14.42
C ILE A 63 -15.42 -12.71 15.05
N ILE A 64 -15.50 -11.64 14.26
CA ILE A 64 -15.17 -10.27 14.70
C ILE A 64 -16.27 -9.66 15.56
N LEU A 65 -17.54 -9.98 15.29
CA LEU A 65 -18.67 -9.42 16.05
C LEU A 65 -18.82 -10.05 17.44
N ALA A 66 -18.06 -11.12 17.73
CA ALA A 66 -17.93 -11.67 19.07
C ALA A 66 -17.06 -10.75 19.96
N LYS A 67 -17.61 -10.31 21.10
CA LYS A 67 -16.94 -9.36 22.00
C LYS A 67 -15.63 -9.86 22.62
N ASP A 68 -15.44 -11.18 22.69
CA ASP A 68 -14.23 -11.82 23.20
C ASP A 68 -13.16 -12.03 22.11
N CYS A 69 -13.39 -11.55 20.89
CA CYS A 69 -12.45 -11.68 19.79
C CYS A 69 -11.14 -10.93 20.10
N THR A 70 -10.02 -11.57 19.74
CA THR A 70 -8.68 -11.03 19.92
C THR A 70 -8.09 -10.65 18.56
N HIS A 71 -7.09 -9.77 18.56
CA HIS A 71 -6.35 -9.41 17.33
C HIS A 71 -5.80 -10.66 16.62
N GLU A 72 -5.24 -11.62 17.37
CA GLU A 72 -4.75 -12.88 16.79
C GLU A 72 -5.87 -13.71 16.11
N ARG A 73 -7.06 -13.79 16.72
CA ARG A 73 -8.22 -14.47 16.12
C ARG A 73 -8.70 -13.74 14.87
N ALA A 74 -8.74 -12.41 14.91
CA ALA A 74 -9.11 -11.58 13.78
C ALA A 74 -8.12 -11.72 12.62
N ASP A 75 -6.80 -11.68 12.89
CA ASP A 75 -5.75 -11.82 11.87
C ASP A 75 -5.80 -13.16 11.16
N LYS A 76 -6.09 -14.24 11.90
CA LYS A 76 -6.31 -15.57 11.31
C LYS A 76 -7.53 -15.59 10.39
N ALA A 77 -8.62 -14.94 10.79
CA ALA A 77 -9.83 -14.85 9.96
C ALA A 77 -9.60 -13.99 8.70
N LEU A 78 -8.88 -12.87 8.83
CA LEU A 78 -8.51 -11.97 7.72
C LEU A 78 -7.73 -12.70 6.62
N GLN A 79 -6.93 -13.72 6.93
CA GLN A 79 -6.23 -14.50 5.91
C GLN A 79 -7.17 -15.09 4.85
N GLY A 80 -8.41 -15.44 5.22
CA GLY A 80 -9.41 -15.94 4.28
C GLY A 80 -9.73 -14.92 3.18
N LEU A 81 -9.75 -13.62 3.51
CA LEU A 81 -10.07 -12.56 2.56
C LEU A 81 -9.06 -12.45 1.42
N LYS A 82 -7.82 -12.95 1.59
CA LYS A 82 -6.82 -12.95 0.50
C LYS A 82 -7.31 -13.69 -0.75
N SER A 83 -8.26 -14.62 -0.60
CA SER A 83 -8.90 -15.30 -1.73
C SER A 83 -9.71 -14.37 -2.65
N LEU A 84 -10.18 -13.23 -2.13
CA LEU A 84 -10.93 -12.20 -2.88
C LEU A 84 -10.01 -11.10 -3.44
N VAL A 85 -8.74 -11.08 -3.06
CA VAL A 85 -7.80 -10.02 -3.40
C VAL A 85 -7.05 -10.37 -4.69
N GLN A 86 -7.03 -9.40 -5.61
CA GLN A 86 -6.10 -9.36 -6.72
C GLN A 86 -4.73 -8.92 -6.19
N PRO A 87 -3.76 -9.86 -6.01
CA PRO A 87 -2.46 -9.49 -5.48
C PRO A 87 -1.74 -8.58 -6.47
N PHE A 88 -0.86 -7.71 -5.96
CA PHE A 88 0.08 -6.96 -6.79
C PHE A 88 0.77 -7.91 -7.77
N PRO A 89 0.87 -7.63 -9.07
CA PRO A 89 1.33 -8.60 -10.05
C PRO A 89 2.79 -9.02 -9.81
N GLU A 90 3.07 -10.28 -10.12
CA GLU A 90 4.45 -10.73 -10.31
C GLU A 90 4.99 -10.12 -11.60
N MET A 91 6.26 -9.71 -11.55
CA MET A 91 6.98 -9.19 -12.71
C MET A 91 8.33 -9.88 -12.79
N ASP A 92 8.67 -10.40 -13.96
CA ASP A 92 10.01 -10.86 -14.24
C ASP A 92 10.97 -9.68 -14.45
N GLU A 93 12.27 -9.94 -14.44
CA GLU A 93 13.31 -8.93 -14.66
C GLU A 93 13.12 -8.20 -16.00
N LYS A 94 12.65 -8.89 -17.05
CA LYS A 94 12.43 -8.27 -18.38
C LYS A 94 11.28 -7.26 -18.35
N GLN A 95 10.22 -7.53 -17.59
CA GLN A 95 9.10 -6.62 -17.37
C GLN A 95 9.55 -5.41 -16.54
N ILE A 96 10.36 -5.63 -15.51
CA ILE A 96 10.92 -4.56 -14.68
C ILE A 96 11.86 -3.67 -15.50
N ASP A 97 12.79 -4.22 -16.28
CA ASP A 97 13.69 -3.45 -17.15
C ASP A 97 12.92 -2.53 -18.12
N LYS A 98 11.77 -2.98 -18.63
CA LYS A 98 10.91 -2.16 -19.49
C LYS A 98 10.31 -0.95 -18.77
N LEU A 99 10.16 -0.98 -17.46
CA LEU A 99 9.72 0.15 -16.64
C LEU A 99 10.85 1.15 -16.38
N PHE A 100 12.11 0.69 -16.42
CA PHE A 100 13.30 1.49 -16.10
C PHE A 100 14.24 1.72 -17.30
N LYS A 101 13.72 1.79 -18.53
CA LYS A 101 14.52 1.90 -19.78
C LYS A 101 15.59 2.99 -19.82
N LYS A 102 15.45 4.05 -19.01
CA LYS A 102 16.40 5.17 -18.94
C LYS A 102 17.58 4.91 -18.01
N GLN A 103 17.55 3.81 -17.26
CA GLN A 103 18.59 3.41 -16.31
C GLN A 103 19.46 2.31 -16.92
N LYS A 104 20.78 2.52 -16.91
CA LYS A 104 21.74 1.59 -17.55
C LYS A 104 21.80 0.21 -16.89
N LYS A 105 21.54 0.13 -15.58
CA LYS A 105 21.50 -1.11 -14.82
C LYS A 105 20.56 -0.94 -13.61
N VAL A 106 19.50 -1.75 -13.57
CA VAL A 106 18.64 -1.89 -12.39
C VAL A 106 19.33 -2.88 -11.45
N GLN A 107 19.44 -2.52 -10.16
CA GLN A 107 19.87 -3.46 -9.13
C GLN A 107 18.63 -4.18 -8.63
N TYR A 108 18.52 -5.49 -8.86
CA TYR A 108 17.40 -6.27 -8.37
C TYR A 108 17.59 -6.62 -6.89
N PRO A 109 16.52 -6.61 -6.07
CA PRO A 109 16.63 -7.13 -4.71
C PRO A 109 16.93 -8.62 -4.74
N SER A 110 17.72 -9.10 -3.78
CA SER A 110 18.11 -10.51 -3.66
C SER A 110 16.93 -11.42 -3.28
N ASN A 111 15.87 -10.86 -2.72
CA ASN A 111 14.61 -11.53 -2.41
C ASN A 111 13.43 -10.67 -2.86
N TRP A 112 12.50 -11.27 -3.57
CA TRP A 112 11.24 -10.64 -3.97
C TRP A 112 10.10 -10.89 -2.97
N GLU A 113 10.38 -11.59 -1.87
CA GLU A 113 9.36 -11.99 -0.90
C GLU A 113 8.73 -10.79 -0.20
N THR A 114 7.49 -10.53 -0.59
CA THR A 114 6.61 -9.52 -0.02
C THR A 114 5.20 -10.06 -0.07
N ASP A 115 4.36 -9.74 0.91
CA ASP A 115 2.95 -10.15 0.90
C ASP A 115 2.20 -9.36 -0.17
N ARG A 116 2.16 -9.91 -1.40
CA ARG A 116 1.55 -9.27 -2.58
C ARG A 116 0.08 -8.93 -2.38
N TYR A 117 -0.60 -9.54 -1.42
CA TYR A 117 -2.00 -9.29 -1.08
C TYR A 117 -2.22 -8.01 -0.27
N GLN A 118 -1.15 -7.43 0.29
CA GLN A 118 -1.18 -6.16 1.03
C GLN A 118 -0.33 -5.07 0.34
N GLN A 119 0.17 -5.36 -0.85
CA GLN A 119 1.09 -4.50 -1.56
C GLN A 119 0.37 -3.67 -2.62
N THR A 120 0.25 -2.36 -2.41
CA THR A 120 -0.32 -1.42 -3.40
C THR A 120 0.73 -0.93 -4.38
N TYR A 121 1.99 -0.86 -3.95
CA TYR A 121 3.14 -0.57 -4.79
C TYR A 121 4.34 -1.41 -4.37
N TRP A 122 5.29 -1.59 -5.28
CA TRP A 122 6.53 -2.26 -4.94
C TRP A 122 7.70 -1.30 -4.94
N GLY A 123 8.65 -1.49 -4.04
CA GLY A 123 9.83 -0.65 -3.99
C GLY A 123 10.98 -1.29 -3.23
N TRP A 124 12.20 -0.96 -3.64
CA TRP A 124 13.42 -1.48 -3.03
C TRP A 124 14.55 -0.45 -3.07
N ASP A 125 15.52 -0.65 -2.20
CA ASP A 125 16.69 0.21 -2.06
C ASP A 125 17.92 -0.39 -2.75
N ASP A 126 18.66 0.48 -3.41
CA ASP A 126 20.06 0.27 -3.81
C ASP A 126 20.92 1.12 -2.86
N TYR A 127 21.27 0.51 -1.72
CA TYR A 127 22.03 1.15 -0.66
C TYR A 127 23.41 1.63 -1.14
N GLY A 128 24.03 0.92 -2.08
CA GLY A 128 25.36 1.26 -2.60
C GLY A 128 25.36 2.60 -3.35
N ASN A 129 24.24 2.94 -4.00
CA ASN A 129 24.11 4.18 -4.77
C ASN A 129 23.16 5.21 -4.14
N GLN A 130 22.65 4.95 -2.94
CA GLN A 130 21.62 5.76 -2.28
C GLN A 130 20.41 6.00 -3.19
N LYS A 131 19.98 4.94 -3.89
CA LYS A 131 18.86 4.97 -4.81
C LYS A 131 17.71 4.16 -4.28
N LYS A 132 16.49 4.58 -4.65
CA LYS A 132 15.28 3.80 -4.46
C LYS A 132 14.59 3.64 -5.80
N TYR A 133 14.10 2.43 -6.03
CA TYR A 133 13.29 2.08 -7.19
C TYR A 133 11.88 1.78 -6.71
N LEU A 134 10.89 2.24 -7.45
CA LEU A 134 9.48 2.14 -7.14
C LEU A 134 8.73 1.71 -8.40
N ILE A 135 7.92 0.66 -8.30
CA ILE A 135 6.91 0.29 -9.29
C ILE A 135 5.54 0.66 -8.73
N MET A 136 4.90 1.62 -9.38
CA MET A 136 3.68 2.26 -8.91
C MET A 136 2.54 2.09 -9.93
N PRO A 137 1.29 1.89 -9.50
CA PRO A 137 0.14 1.96 -10.38
C PRO A 137 -0.10 3.39 -10.89
N GLN A 138 -0.43 3.55 -12.16
CA GLN A 138 -0.90 4.80 -12.79
C GLN A 138 -1.78 4.47 -14.00
N ASN A 139 -2.99 5.03 -14.07
CA ASN A 139 -3.91 4.85 -15.21
C ASN A 139 -4.07 3.37 -15.66
N GLN A 140 -4.36 2.47 -14.72
CA GLN A 140 -4.50 1.01 -14.95
C GLN A 140 -3.24 0.31 -15.50
N ARG A 141 -2.07 0.95 -15.43
CA ARG A 141 -0.76 0.39 -15.79
C ARG A 141 0.21 0.55 -14.63
N TYR A 142 1.42 0.04 -14.82
CA TYR A 142 2.52 0.26 -13.89
C TYR A 142 3.58 1.16 -14.51
N ILE A 143 4.18 2.01 -13.68
CA ILE A 143 5.30 2.87 -14.03
C ILE A 143 6.49 2.59 -13.11
N GLY A 144 7.70 2.83 -13.62
CA GLY A 144 8.93 2.81 -12.83
C GLY A 144 9.35 4.23 -12.45
N LEU A 145 9.47 4.50 -11.15
CA LEU A 145 10.12 5.70 -10.62
C LEU A 145 11.45 5.29 -9.98
N TYR A 146 12.51 5.98 -10.31
CA TYR A 146 13.81 5.77 -9.67
C TYR A 146 14.46 7.11 -9.37
N GLY A 147 15.09 7.20 -8.20
CA GLY A 147 15.55 8.47 -7.67
C GLY A 147 16.57 8.31 -6.56
N ASP A 148 17.13 9.45 -6.17
CA ASP A 148 18.03 9.54 -5.02
C ASP A 148 17.16 9.52 -3.74
N MET A 149 17.59 8.76 -2.73
CA MET A 149 16.95 8.68 -1.42
C MET A 149 17.91 9.22 -0.37
N ASP A 150 17.52 10.31 0.31
CA ASP A 150 18.41 10.94 1.28
C ASP A 150 18.75 9.96 2.43
N PRO A 151 20.04 9.82 2.77
CA PRO A 151 20.48 8.80 3.73
C PRO A 151 20.07 9.11 5.17
N LYS A 152 19.73 10.38 5.47
CA LYS A 152 19.35 10.84 6.81
C LYS A 152 17.83 10.77 6.97
N PRO A 153 17.31 9.82 7.77
CA PRO A 153 15.88 9.78 8.08
C PRO A 153 15.46 10.91 9.02
N LEU A 154 14.17 11.22 8.99
CA LEU A 154 13.50 12.07 9.96
C LEU A 154 12.10 11.52 10.27
N ASN A 155 11.51 11.96 11.37
CA ASN A 155 10.09 11.71 11.64
C ASN A 155 9.26 12.73 10.86
N GLY A 156 8.32 12.25 10.05
CA GLY A 156 7.52 13.13 9.21
C GLY A 156 6.37 12.42 8.52
N LEU A 157 5.54 13.21 7.84
CA LEU A 157 4.40 12.74 7.08
C LEU A 157 4.86 12.16 5.74
N CYS A 158 4.53 10.89 5.48
CA CYS A 158 4.81 10.24 4.21
C CYS A 158 3.84 10.71 3.12
N ALA A 159 4.35 11.10 1.96
CA ALA A 159 3.52 11.53 0.84
C ALA A 159 2.72 10.39 0.16
N ILE A 160 3.07 9.12 0.41
CA ILE A 160 2.44 7.95 -0.22
C ILE A 160 1.30 7.40 0.65
N CYS A 161 1.61 6.99 1.88
CA CYS A 161 0.61 6.41 2.79
C CYS A 161 -0.06 7.46 3.69
N HIS A 162 0.37 8.72 3.64
CA HIS A 162 -0.19 9.83 4.43
C HIS A 162 -0.15 9.62 5.96
N GLU A 163 0.81 8.82 6.44
CA GLU A 163 1.00 8.55 7.86
C GLU A 163 2.32 9.13 8.37
N LEU A 164 2.36 9.42 9.67
CA LEU A 164 3.61 9.75 10.35
C LEU A 164 4.51 8.51 10.45
N SER A 165 5.75 8.64 9.97
CA SER A 165 6.71 7.54 9.96
C SER A 165 8.15 8.04 9.96
N THR A 166 9.08 7.10 9.97
CA THR A 166 10.49 7.36 9.61
C THR A 166 10.58 7.50 8.09
N VAL A 167 10.75 8.74 7.63
CA VAL A 167 10.77 9.13 6.21
C VAL A 167 12.12 9.68 5.79
N SER A 168 12.42 9.63 4.50
CA SER A 168 13.49 10.42 3.89
C SER A 168 12.98 11.09 2.60
N MET A 169 13.68 12.13 2.16
CA MET A 169 13.42 12.76 0.88
C MET A 169 13.78 11.80 -0.25
N PHE A 170 12.81 11.47 -1.09
CA PHE A 170 13.00 10.76 -2.36
C PHE A 170 12.89 11.75 -3.51
N SER A 171 13.89 11.80 -4.39
CA SER A 171 13.93 12.76 -5.50
C SER A 171 14.23 12.13 -6.85
N VAL A 172 13.40 12.43 -7.85
CA VAL A 172 13.59 12.03 -9.26
C VAL A 172 14.16 13.20 -10.07
N LYS A 173 14.97 12.89 -11.10
CA LYS A 173 15.49 13.87 -12.05
C LYS A 173 14.62 13.87 -13.31
N LEU A 174 13.97 14.99 -13.59
CA LEU A 174 13.17 15.19 -14.80
C LEU A 174 13.95 16.07 -15.79
N LYS A 175 13.95 15.70 -17.08
CA LYS A 175 14.51 16.55 -18.14
C LYS A 175 13.63 17.79 -18.31
N ALA A 176 14.22 18.99 -18.32
CA ALA A 176 13.49 20.20 -18.65
C ALA A 176 13.05 20.17 -20.13
N ARG A 177 11.83 20.63 -20.44
CA ARG A 177 11.38 20.76 -21.84
C ARG A 177 12.25 21.83 -22.53
N GLY A 178 12.88 21.47 -23.65
CA GLY A 178 13.54 22.43 -24.55
C GLY A 178 14.93 22.94 -24.17
N ALA A 179 15.49 22.57 -23.01
CA ALA A 179 16.84 23.00 -22.62
C ALA A 179 17.84 21.84 -22.69
N SER A 180 18.89 22.00 -23.51
CA SER A 180 20.02 21.08 -23.57
C SER A 180 20.80 21.09 -22.25
N GLY A 181 20.52 20.10 -21.38
CA GLY A 181 21.36 19.78 -20.22
C GLY A 181 20.78 20.08 -18.84
N ASN A 182 19.69 20.84 -18.72
CA ASN A 182 19.11 21.18 -17.42
C ASN A 182 18.08 20.14 -16.97
N TYR A 183 18.21 19.69 -15.71
CA TYR A 183 17.29 18.78 -15.05
C TYR A 183 16.65 19.49 -13.86
N THR A 184 15.34 19.31 -13.69
CA THR A 184 14.64 19.69 -12.47
C THR A 184 14.56 18.47 -11.56
N LYS A 185 14.94 18.64 -10.28
CA LYS A 185 14.67 17.63 -9.25
C LYS A 185 13.25 17.85 -8.73
N ARG A 186 12.49 16.76 -8.61
CA ARG A 186 11.23 16.73 -7.85
C ARG A 186 11.33 15.66 -6.81
N GLY A 187 10.91 15.98 -5.60
CA GLY A 187 10.95 15.02 -4.51
C GLY A 187 9.92 15.32 -3.44
N ASN A 188 9.70 14.32 -2.60
CA ASN A 188 8.87 14.43 -1.42
C ASN A 188 9.34 13.44 -0.35
N LEU A 189 8.91 13.62 0.88
CA LEU A 189 9.19 12.70 1.98
C LEU A 189 8.36 11.43 1.80
N ILE A 190 9.02 10.28 1.82
CA ILE A 190 8.35 8.97 1.77
C ILE A 190 8.94 8.04 2.83
N CYS A 191 8.14 7.06 3.28
CA CYS A 191 8.59 6.02 4.21
C CYS A 191 9.87 5.34 3.71
N ARG A 192 10.81 5.11 4.62
CA ARG A 192 12.00 4.30 4.28
C ARG A 192 11.64 2.82 4.10
N ASN A 193 10.79 2.29 4.98
CA ASN A 193 10.32 0.92 4.91
C ASN A 193 9.08 0.84 4.01
N GLY A 194 9.24 0.23 2.83
CA GLY A 194 8.16 0.05 1.87
C GLY A 194 7.06 -0.91 2.34
N ALA A 195 7.39 -1.93 3.14
CA ALA A 195 6.41 -2.86 3.68
C ALA A 195 5.50 -2.16 4.71
N GLU A 196 6.09 -1.38 5.63
CA GLU A 196 5.32 -0.55 6.56
C GLU A 196 4.47 0.50 5.83
N CYS A 197 5.00 1.08 4.75
CA CYS A 197 4.24 2.03 3.96
C CYS A 197 3.01 1.37 3.33
N ASN A 198 3.19 0.21 2.68
CA ASN A 198 2.09 -0.54 2.07
C ASN A 198 1.03 -0.99 3.09
N ALA A 199 1.44 -1.46 4.27
CA ALA A 199 0.54 -1.84 5.36
C ALA A 199 -0.31 -0.67 5.92
N ARG A 200 -0.01 0.57 5.51
CA ARG A 200 -0.74 1.78 5.90
C ARG A 200 -1.55 2.40 4.76
N ILE A 201 -1.42 1.91 3.52
CA ILE A 201 -2.20 2.44 2.39
C ILE A 201 -3.59 1.80 2.42
N ASN A 202 -4.56 2.53 2.96
CA ASN A 202 -5.98 2.19 2.95
C ASN A 202 -6.80 3.01 1.92
N ASP A 203 -6.20 4.06 1.37
CA ASP A 203 -6.74 4.89 0.29
C ASP A 203 -5.62 5.22 -0.71
N PRO A 204 -5.74 4.84 -1.99
CA PRO A 204 -4.71 5.09 -3.00
C PRO A 204 -4.64 6.55 -3.45
N GLN A 205 -5.53 7.46 -3.00
CA GLN A 205 -5.54 8.86 -3.41
C GLN A 205 -4.20 9.57 -3.22
N TYR A 206 -3.54 9.39 -2.07
CA TYR A 206 -2.26 10.03 -1.79
C TYR A 206 -1.13 9.45 -2.64
N LEU A 207 -1.13 8.13 -2.83
CA LEU A 207 -0.22 7.47 -3.78
C LEU A 207 -0.41 8.02 -5.20
N ASN A 208 -1.66 8.15 -5.68
CA ASN A 208 -1.95 8.67 -7.01
C ASN A 208 -1.48 10.12 -7.16
N ARG A 209 -1.76 10.98 -6.18
CA ARG A 209 -1.25 12.37 -6.15
C ARG A 209 0.27 12.43 -6.15
N PHE A 210 0.93 11.55 -5.39
CA PHE A 210 2.39 11.43 -5.38
C PHE A 210 2.90 11.06 -6.78
N VAL A 211 2.33 10.02 -7.39
CA VAL A 211 2.72 9.56 -8.73
C VAL A 211 2.56 10.69 -9.77
N ASP A 212 1.42 11.39 -9.77
CA ASP A 212 1.18 12.48 -10.70
C ASP A 212 2.15 13.65 -10.49
N TYR A 213 2.42 14.03 -9.24
CA TYR A 213 3.41 15.06 -8.93
C TYR A 213 4.83 14.70 -9.42
N MET A 214 5.19 13.41 -9.29
CA MET A 214 6.51 12.91 -9.66
C MET A 214 6.69 12.68 -11.16
N THR A 215 5.60 12.58 -11.92
CA THR A 215 5.63 12.26 -13.37
C THR A 215 5.20 13.40 -14.29
N ASN A 216 4.38 14.35 -13.80
CA ASN A 216 3.91 15.46 -14.64
C ASN A 216 5.09 16.30 -15.15
N HIS A 217 5.01 16.82 -16.38
CA HIS A 217 6.05 17.68 -16.96
C HIS A 217 5.60 19.13 -16.99
#